data_AF-A0A817KAP2-F1
#
_entry.id   AF-A0A817KAP2-F1
#
_cell.length_a   1.000
_cell.length_b   1.000
_cell.length_c   1.000
_cell.angle_alpha   90.00
_cell.angle_beta   90.00
_cell.angle_gamma   90.00
#
_symmetry.space_group_name_H-M   'P 1'
#
loop_
_entity.id
_entity.type
_entity.pdbx_description
1 polymer ?
#
loop_
_entity_poly.entity_id
_entity_poly.type
_entity_poly.pdbx_seq_one_letter_code
_entity_poly.pdbx_strand_id
1 'polypeptide(L)'
;MYFITIISFVFIKHIFAQGPGAFEIREHSLTRPYPSVFSTSHSHWYLTGNTIVTDRYIRLTSDIQSKAGGLWNTIPVSYPDWEMHVQFKVHGGGTSLFGDGFVIWYVRDAKLSGKYKGYRKQ
;
A
#
# COMPACT_ATOMS: atom_id res chain seq x y z
N MET A 1 -15.34 23.09 -11.25
CA MET A 1 -14.19 22.26 -10.85
C MET A 1 -14.73 21.24 -9.86
N TYR A 2 -14.97 20.01 -10.32
CA TYR A 2 -15.66 19.00 -9.51
C TYR A 2 -14.68 18.36 -8.51
N PHE A 3 -14.91 18.60 -7.23
CA PHE A 3 -14.24 17.90 -6.14
C PHE A 3 -14.89 16.52 -6.04
N ILE A 4 -14.16 15.45 -6.38
CA ILE A 4 -14.61 14.08 -6.15
C ILE A 4 -14.39 13.80 -4.67
N THR A 5 -15.47 13.78 -3.90
CA THR A 5 -15.49 13.25 -2.54
C THR A 5 -15.33 11.74 -2.63
N ILE A 6 -14.18 11.18 -2.23
CA ILE A 6 -14.05 9.74 -2.01
C ILE A 6 -14.79 9.44 -0.71
N ILE A 7 -16.01 8.92 -0.87
CA ILE A 7 -16.77 8.32 0.22
C ILE A 7 -16.14 6.94 0.46
N SER A 8 -15.38 6.81 1.54
CA SER A 8 -14.90 5.52 2.02
C SER A 8 -16.06 4.77 2.67
N PHE A 9 -16.77 3.96 1.89
CA PHE A 9 -17.64 2.91 2.41
C PHE A 9 -16.93 1.57 2.23
N VAL A 10 -16.24 1.11 3.27
CA VAL A 10 -15.84 -0.29 3.39
C VAL A 10 -16.94 -1.00 4.17
N PHE A 11 -18.00 -1.41 3.47
CA PHE A 11 -18.93 -2.41 4.00
C PHE A 11 -18.32 -3.80 3.74
N ILE A 12 -17.55 -4.32 4.69
CA ILE A 12 -17.27 -5.77 4.72
C ILE A 12 -18.50 -6.46 5.30
N LYS A 13 -19.33 -7.02 4.43
CA LYS A 13 -20.20 -8.14 4.81
C LYS A 13 -20.13 -9.21 3.72
N HIS A 14 -19.38 -10.26 4.05
CA HIS A 14 -19.33 -11.58 3.41
C HIS A 14 -19.20 -11.64 1.89
N ILE A 15 -17.99 -11.95 1.41
CA ILE A 15 -17.82 -12.96 0.38
C ILE A 15 -16.69 -13.89 0.86
N PHE A 16 -17.09 -15.00 1.48
CA PHE A 16 -16.19 -16.12 1.73
C PHE A 16 -16.45 -17.12 0.61
N ALA A 17 -15.50 -17.23 -0.32
CA ALA A 17 -15.22 -18.46 -1.06
C ALA A 17 -13.87 -18.27 -1.77
N GLN A 18 -12.77 -18.60 -1.08
CA GLN A 18 -11.60 -19.08 -1.79
C GLN A 18 -12.06 -20.33 -2.56
N GLY A 19 -12.26 -20.18 -3.87
CA GLY A 19 -12.58 -21.32 -4.73
C GLY A 19 -11.45 -22.35 -4.68
N PRO A 20 -11.72 -23.63 -4.96
CA PRO A 20 -10.67 -24.62 -5.14
C PRO A 20 -9.72 -24.13 -6.25
N GLY A 21 -8.49 -23.79 -5.87
CA GLY A 21 -7.49 -23.19 -6.77
C GLY A 21 -7.05 -21.77 -6.42
N ALA A 22 -7.61 -21.12 -5.39
CA ALA A 22 -7.04 -19.87 -4.88
C ALA A 22 -5.68 -20.14 -4.22
N PHE A 23 -4.65 -19.43 -4.66
CA PHE A 23 -3.30 -19.52 -4.10
C PHE A 23 -2.72 -18.12 -3.86
N GLU A 24 -1.79 -18.03 -2.91
CA GLU A 24 -1.03 -16.80 -2.67
C GLU A 24 0.00 -16.59 -3.77
N ILE A 25 -0.05 -15.44 -4.43
CA ILE A 25 0.93 -15.04 -5.43
C ILE A 25 2.11 -14.39 -4.69
N ARG A 26 3.18 -15.16 -4.47
CA ARG A 26 4.30 -14.78 -3.58
C ARG A 26 4.99 -13.50 -4.04
N GLU A 27 5.16 -13.31 -5.34
CA GLU A 27 5.78 -12.14 -5.93
C GLU A 27 4.99 -10.85 -5.69
N HIS A 28 3.68 -10.93 -5.41
CA HIS A 28 2.80 -9.81 -5.09
C HIS A 28 2.36 -9.78 -3.62
N SER A 29 3.02 -10.57 -2.76
CA SER A 29 2.63 -10.71 -1.36
C SER A 29 3.68 -10.13 -0.42
N LEU A 30 3.21 -9.65 0.73
CA LEU A 30 4.03 -9.16 1.83
C LEU A 30 3.60 -9.89 3.09
N THR A 31 4.38 -10.90 3.48
CA THR A 31 4.13 -11.70 4.68
C THR A 31 5.27 -11.54 5.67
N ARG A 32 4.97 -11.66 6.96
CA ARG A 32 6.00 -11.65 8.00
C ARG A 32 6.96 -12.85 7.85
N PRO A 33 8.24 -12.70 8.22
CA PRO A 33 8.89 -11.45 8.66
C PRO A 33 9.20 -10.53 7.47
N TYR A 34 8.78 -9.26 7.53
CA TYR A 34 8.91 -8.36 6.37
C TYR A 34 10.35 -8.07 5.93
N PRO A 35 11.36 -7.94 6.82
CA PRO A 35 12.72 -7.64 6.38
C PRO A 35 13.31 -8.67 5.40
N SER A 36 12.91 -9.94 5.48
CA SER A 36 13.40 -10.96 4.54
C SER A 36 12.91 -10.75 3.11
N VAL A 37 11.76 -10.10 2.92
CA VAL A 37 11.22 -9.75 1.59
C VAL A 37 12.10 -8.70 0.91
N PHE A 38 12.74 -7.82 1.68
CA PHE A 38 13.55 -6.71 1.18
C PHE A 38 15.07 -6.98 1.25
N SER A 39 15.52 -8.06 1.90
CA SER A 39 16.95 -8.35 2.09
C SER A 39 17.59 -9.07 0.90
N THR A 40 16.78 -9.62 -0.02
CA THR A 40 17.30 -10.33 -1.18
C THR A 40 17.55 -9.35 -2.33
N SER A 41 18.62 -9.60 -3.10
CA SER A 41 18.92 -8.84 -4.32
C SER A 41 17.81 -8.94 -5.39
N HIS A 42 16.86 -9.86 -5.21
CA HIS A 42 15.74 -10.12 -6.11
C HIS A 42 14.39 -9.70 -5.51
N SER A 43 14.38 -8.76 -4.55
CA SER A 43 13.12 -8.27 -3.99
C SER A 43 12.21 -7.69 -5.09
N HIS A 44 10.98 -8.18 -5.14
CA HIS A 44 9.93 -7.67 -6.02
C HIS A 44 9.29 -6.38 -5.48
N TRP A 45 9.72 -5.89 -4.32
CA TRP A 45 9.15 -4.73 -3.67
C TRP A 45 10.20 -3.64 -3.49
N TYR A 46 9.88 -2.44 -3.96
CA TYR A 46 10.71 -1.26 -3.82
C TYR A 46 10.10 -0.31 -2.79
N LEU A 47 10.91 0.14 -1.82
CA LEU A 47 10.50 1.09 -0.78
C LEU A 47 10.76 2.52 -1.22
N THR A 48 9.90 3.45 -0.82
CA THR A 48 10.03 4.86 -1.16
C THR A 48 9.78 5.77 0.04
N GLY A 49 10.41 6.95 0.03
CA GLY A 49 10.14 8.01 1.01
C GLY A 49 10.49 7.61 2.45
N ASN A 50 9.55 7.83 3.37
CA ASN A 50 9.74 7.61 4.80
C ASN A 50 9.33 6.21 5.30
N THR A 51 9.16 5.25 4.40
CA THR A 51 8.74 3.90 4.76
C THR A 51 9.79 3.18 5.61
N ILE A 52 9.36 2.58 6.71
CA ILE A 52 10.20 1.78 7.61
C ILE A 52 9.67 0.35 7.64
N VAL A 53 10.57 -0.62 7.53
CA VAL A 53 10.25 -2.04 7.65
C VAL A 53 10.70 -2.56 9.00
N THR A 54 9.82 -3.29 9.68
CA THR A 54 10.11 -4.01 10.93
C THR A 54 9.67 -5.46 10.78
N ASP A 55 10.05 -6.33 11.72
CA ASP A 55 9.60 -7.74 11.71
C ASP A 55 8.07 -7.89 11.80
N ARG A 56 7.38 -6.89 12.37
CA ARG A 56 5.95 -6.97 12.70
C ARG A 56 5.03 -6.21 11.76
N TYR A 57 5.52 -5.13 11.17
CA TYR A 57 4.75 -4.26 10.27
C TYR A 57 5.68 -3.46 9.34
N ILE A 58 5.11 -3.01 8.23
CA ILE A 58 5.69 -1.97 7.37
C ILE A 58 4.94 -0.67 7.69
N ARG A 59 5.67 0.38 8.06
CA ARG A 59 5.10 1.69 8.38
C ARG A 59 5.42 2.67 7.27
N LEU A 60 4.38 3.14 6.55
CA LEU A 60 4.53 4.11 5.46
C LEU A 60 4.99 5.48 5.97
N THR A 61 4.36 5.97 7.03
CA THR A 61 4.69 7.26 7.64
C THR A 61 4.64 7.15 9.16
N SER A 62 5.52 7.92 9.83
CA SER A 62 5.38 8.21 11.25
C SER A 62 4.31 9.27 11.48
N ASP A 63 3.82 9.39 12.71
CA ASP A 63 2.93 10.48 13.14
C ASP A 63 3.71 11.81 13.29
N ILE A 64 4.25 12.27 12.17
CA ILE A 64 4.99 13.53 12.02
C ILE A 64 4.44 14.18 10.75
N GLN A 65 4.20 15.49 10.79
CA GLN A 65 3.68 16.24 9.66
C GLN A 65 4.58 16.13 8.42
N SER A 66 3.97 16.21 7.23
CA SER A 66 4.66 16.32 5.94
C SER A 66 5.55 15.13 5.60
N LYS A 67 5.16 13.93 6.03
CA LYS A 67 5.82 12.67 5.66
C LYS A 67 5.05 11.98 4.54
N ALA A 68 5.81 11.42 3.61
CA ALA A 68 5.28 10.58 2.55
C ALA A 68 6.18 9.36 2.43
N GLY A 69 5.58 8.18 2.46
CA GLY A 69 6.25 6.93 2.20
C GLY A 69 5.34 6.04 1.37
N GLY A 70 5.97 5.13 0.66
CA GLY A 70 5.28 4.15 -0.13
C GLY A 70 6.11 2.88 -0.27
N LEU A 71 5.49 1.93 -0.93
CA LEU A 71 6.15 0.75 -1.46
C LEU A 71 5.47 0.38 -2.76
N TRP A 72 6.21 -0.30 -3.63
CA TRP A 72 5.79 -0.60 -4.98
C TRP A 72 6.20 -2.00 -5.38
N ASN A 73 5.29 -2.76 -5.97
CA ASN A 73 5.64 -4.06 -6.55
C ASN A 73 6.15 -3.88 -7.98
N THR A 74 7.34 -4.41 -8.28
CA THR A 74 8.00 -4.25 -9.58
C THR A 74 7.52 -5.26 -10.62
N ILE A 75 6.78 -6.28 -10.21
CA ILE A 75 6.25 -7.30 -11.11
C ILE A 75 4.81 -6.93 -11.51
N PRO A 76 4.48 -6.91 -12.81
CA PRO A 76 3.10 -6.73 -13.25
C PRO A 76 2.20 -7.91 -12.84
N VAL A 77 0.97 -7.62 -12.43
CA VAL A 77 -0.04 -8.65 -12.20
C VAL A 77 -0.53 -9.18 -13.55
N SER A 78 -0.28 -10.46 -13.83
CA SER A 78 -0.69 -11.14 -15.08
C SER A 78 -1.97 -11.96 -14.94
N TYR A 79 -2.54 -12.02 -13.73
CA TYR A 79 -3.73 -12.82 -13.43
C TYR A 79 -5.00 -12.05 -13.78
N PRO A 80 -5.94 -12.66 -14.55
CA PRO A 80 -7.18 -12.02 -14.94
C PRO A 80 -8.11 -11.76 -13.75
N ASP A 81 -8.17 -12.74 -12.84
CA ASP A 81 -8.95 -12.69 -11.61
C ASP A 81 -8.00 -12.73 -10.43
N TRP A 82 -8.09 -11.73 -9.54
CA TRP A 82 -7.24 -11.64 -8.36
C TRP A 82 -7.98 -10.97 -7.20
N GLU A 83 -7.52 -11.27 -6.00
CA GLU A 83 -8.01 -10.70 -4.75
C GLU A 83 -6.81 -10.24 -3.92
N MET A 84 -6.92 -9.09 -3.25
CA MET A 84 -5.88 -8.57 -2.39
C MET A 84 -6.41 -8.35 -0.97
N HIS A 85 -5.75 -8.99 -0.01
CA HIS A 85 -6.05 -8.82 1.41
C HIS A 85 -5.05 -7.86 2.03
N VAL A 86 -5.54 -6.74 2.57
CA VAL A 86 -4.69 -5.72 3.19
C VAL A 86 -5.03 -5.60 4.67
N GLN A 87 -4.12 -6.05 5.52
CA GLN A 87 -4.16 -5.77 6.95
C GLN A 87 -3.41 -4.46 7.23
N PHE A 88 -4.13 -3.42 7.61
CA PHE A 88 -3.55 -2.11 7.91
C PHE A 88 -3.99 -1.58 9.27
N LYS A 89 -3.24 -0.60 9.78
CA LYS A 89 -3.60 0.17 10.96
C LYS A 89 -3.18 1.62 10.75
N VAL A 90 -4.14 2.54 10.90
CA VAL A 90 -3.87 3.98 10.99
C VAL A 90 -4.04 4.39 12.44
N HIS A 91 -3.05 5.07 13.01
CA HIS A 91 -3.09 5.56 14.38
C HIS A 91 -2.23 6.82 14.51
N GLY A 92 -2.54 7.68 15.49
CA GLY A 92 -1.81 8.88 15.84
C GLY A 92 -2.06 9.29 17.29
N GLY A 93 -1.19 10.12 17.86
CA GLY A 93 -1.26 10.59 19.24
C GLY A 93 -1.99 11.92 19.44
N GLY A 94 -2.38 12.59 18.35
CA GLY A 94 -3.16 13.84 18.40
C GLY A 94 -4.58 13.66 18.97
N THR A 95 -5.18 14.75 19.43
CA THR A 95 -6.55 14.76 19.98
C THR A 95 -7.59 15.36 19.02
N SER A 96 -7.17 15.96 17.88
CA SER A 96 -8.06 16.44 16.82
C SER A 96 -7.37 16.44 15.45
N LEU A 97 -8.17 16.37 14.37
CA LEU A 97 -7.81 16.35 12.94
C LEU A 97 -6.54 15.53 12.58
N PHE A 98 -6.76 14.29 12.14
CA PHE A 98 -5.70 13.39 11.65
C PHE A 98 -5.60 13.42 10.12
N GLY A 99 -4.40 13.10 9.61
CA GLY A 99 -3.93 13.39 8.25
C GLY A 99 -4.60 12.71 7.06
N ASP A 100 -3.89 12.78 5.93
CA ASP A 100 -4.38 12.57 4.55
C ASP A 100 -4.83 11.12 4.21
N GLY A 101 -4.37 10.11 4.95
CA GLY A 101 -4.65 8.69 4.71
C GLY A 101 -3.60 7.97 3.87
N PHE A 102 -3.97 6.83 3.28
CA PHE A 102 -3.13 6.09 2.33
C PHE A 102 -3.96 5.65 1.12
N VAL A 103 -3.26 5.30 0.05
CA VAL A 103 -3.86 4.87 -1.21
C VAL A 103 -3.21 3.57 -1.65
N ILE A 104 -4.02 2.67 -2.19
CA ILE A 104 -3.59 1.45 -2.86
C ILE A 104 -3.66 1.71 -4.35
N TRP A 105 -2.58 1.38 -5.07
CA TRP A 105 -2.47 1.62 -6.50
C TRP A 105 -2.48 0.28 -7.26
N TYR A 106 -3.34 0.19 -8.27
CA TYR A 106 -3.26 -0.80 -9.34
C TYR A 106 -3.25 -0.04 -10.66
N VAL A 107 -2.12 -0.05 -11.36
CA VAL A 107 -1.90 0.77 -12.55
C VAL A 107 -1.16 -0.01 -13.63
N ARG A 108 -1.35 0.39 -14.89
CA ARG A 108 -0.63 -0.18 -16.04
C ARG A 108 0.86 0.15 -16.01
N ASP A 109 1.18 1.43 -15.83
CA ASP A 109 2.56 1.93 -15.89
C ASP A 109 2.97 2.51 -14.53
N ALA A 110 3.94 1.86 -13.91
CA ALA A 110 4.54 2.33 -12.68
C ALA A 110 5.41 3.56 -12.97
N LYS A 111 4.89 4.76 -12.74
CA LYS A 111 5.73 5.98 -12.72
C LYS A 111 6.52 6.02 -11.41
N LEU A 112 7.60 5.25 -11.34
CA LEU A 112 8.56 5.24 -10.22
C LEU A 112 9.41 6.54 -10.12
N SER A 113 9.10 7.55 -10.94
CA SER A 113 9.83 8.81 -11.00
C SER A 113 9.34 9.78 -9.92
N GLY A 114 10.28 10.17 -9.06
CA GLY A 114 10.09 10.91 -7.81
C GLY A 114 9.22 12.16 -7.91
N LYS A 115 8.08 12.12 -7.21
CA LYS A 115 7.35 13.23 -6.57
C LYS A 115 5.91 12.77 -6.35
N TYR A 116 5.66 12.14 -5.21
CA TYR A 116 4.35 12.20 -4.54
C TYR A 116 4.18 13.56 -3.85
N LYS A 117 4.65 14.66 -4.47
CA LYS A 117 4.22 16.01 -4.14
C LYS A 117 2.84 16.15 -4.75
N GLY A 118 1.82 16.26 -3.89
CA GLY A 118 0.47 16.65 -4.30
C GLY A 118 0.53 17.77 -5.33
N TYR A 119 -0.27 17.63 -6.38
CA TYR A 119 -0.37 18.56 -7.49
C TYR A 119 -0.47 20.01 -6.97
N ARG A 120 0.60 20.78 -7.10
CA ARG A 120 0.52 22.25 -7.06
C ARG A 120 0.60 22.72 -8.50
N LYS A 121 -0.55 23.13 -9.04
CA LYS A 121 -0.64 23.86 -10.32
C LYS A 121 0.26 25.10 -10.24
N GLN A 122 1.10 25.28 -11.25
CA GLN A 122 1.42 26.61 -11.79
C GLN A 122 0.63 26.73 -13.08
#